data_AF-A0A645FIM7-F1
#
_entry.id   AF-A0A645FIM7-F1
#
_cell.length_a   1.000
_cell.length_b   1.000
_cell.length_c   1.000
_cell.angle_alpha   90.00
_cell.angle_beta   90.00
_cell.angle_gamma   90.00
#
_symmetry.space_group_name_H-M   'P 1'
#
loop_
_entity.id
_entity.type
_entity.pdbx_description
1 polymer ?
#
loop_
_entity_poly.entity_id
_entity_poly.type
_entity_poly.pdbx_seq_one_letter_code
_entity_poly.pdbx_strand_id
1 'polypeptide(L)'
;MKKIPNIRIIGSDNPAGKTGLVAFTVDDVHPHDVSELLSAAGICIRTGHHCAQPLHIYLGVNATCRASFYFYNTEEEVAYFLDKLSKVRAAMGYKD
;
A
#
# COMPACT_ATOMS: atom_id res chain seq x y z
N MET A 1 1.27 2.13 -9.41
CA MET A 1 2.03 1.72 -8.22
C MET A 1 3.46 1.26 -8.55
N LYS A 2 3.72 0.25 -9.40
CA LYS A 2 5.09 -0.19 -9.74
C LYS A 2 6.06 0.88 -10.28
N LYS A 3 5.52 1.97 -10.84
CA LYS A 3 6.30 3.11 -11.34
C LYS A 3 6.72 4.08 -10.23
N ILE A 4 6.21 3.92 -9.01
CA ILE A 4 6.58 4.74 -7.85
C ILE A 4 7.79 4.04 -7.21
N PRO A 5 8.94 4.72 -7.07
CA PRO A 5 10.12 4.15 -6.43
C PRO A 5 9.83 3.81 -4.97
N ASN A 6 10.62 2.89 -4.40
CA ASN A 6 10.55 2.53 -2.99
C ASN A 6 9.19 1.93 -2.54
N ILE A 7 8.38 1.44 -3.50
CA ILE A 7 7.15 0.71 -3.23
C ILE A 7 7.31 -0.74 -3.67
N ARG A 8 7.16 -1.65 -2.71
CA ARG A 8 7.17 -3.08 -2.96
C ARG A 8 5.76 -3.64 -2.87
N ILE A 9 5.26 -4.20 -3.96
CA ILE A 9 3.99 -4.93 -3.99
C ILE A 9 4.23 -6.35 -3.46
N ILE A 10 3.32 -6.82 -2.61
CA ILE A 10 3.34 -8.17 -2.05
C ILE A 10 2.40 -9.07 -2.86
N GLY A 11 2.91 -10.23 -3.29
CA GLY A 11 2.18 -11.22 -4.08
C GLY A 11 2.62 -11.28 -5.55
N SER A 12 1.92 -12.10 -6.33
CA SER A 12 2.24 -12.38 -7.75
C SER A 12 2.16 -11.13 -8.63
N ASP A 13 2.90 -11.13 -9.73
CA ASP A 13 2.79 -10.11 -10.77
C ASP A 13 1.81 -10.49 -11.89
N ASN A 14 1.32 -11.73 -11.89
CA ASN A 14 0.36 -12.21 -12.86
C ASN A 14 -1.06 -11.65 -12.54
N PRO A 15 -1.66 -10.84 -13.44
CA PRO A 15 -3.01 -10.30 -13.24
C PRO A 15 -4.08 -11.38 -13.05
N ALA A 16 -3.93 -12.56 -13.68
CA ALA A 16 -4.90 -13.65 -13.58
C ALA A 16 -5.03 -14.21 -12.15
N GLY A 17 -4.02 -14.01 -11.30
CA GLY A 17 -4.05 -14.41 -9.89
C GLY A 17 -4.41 -13.26 -8.93
N LYS A 18 -4.79 -12.09 -9.45
CA LYS A 18 -5.14 -10.93 -8.62
C LYS A 18 -6.64 -10.68 -8.58
N THR A 19 -7.08 -10.19 -7.44
CA THR A 19 -8.42 -9.63 -7.24
C THR A 19 -8.30 -8.12 -7.05
N GLY A 20 -9.42 -7.45 -6.76
CA GLY A 20 -9.48 -5.99 -6.56
C GLY A 20 -8.77 -5.49 -5.29
N LEU A 21 -7.62 -6.03 -4.91
CA LEU A 21 -6.82 -5.52 -3.80
C LEU A 21 -5.32 -5.61 -4.08
N VAL A 22 -4.57 -4.74 -3.41
CA VAL A 22 -3.11 -4.70 -3.49
C VAL A 22 -2.54 -4.53 -2.08
N ALA A 23 -1.74 -5.52 -1.65
CA ALA A 23 -0.90 -5.40 -0.47
C ALA A 23 0.49 -4.85 -0.88
N PHE A 24 1.04 -3.93 -0.11
CA PHE A 24 2.30 -3.27 -0.41
C PHE A 24 3.03 -2.79 0.85
N THR A 25 4.32 -2.52 0.71
CA THR A 25 5.15 -1.81 1.69
C THR A 25 5.79 -0.60 1.03
N VAL A 26 6.14 0.40 1.83
CA VAL A 26 6.96 1.54 1.43
C VAL A 26 8.29 1.38 2.15
N ASP A 27 9.39 1.39 1.41
CA ASP A 27 10.72 1.14 1.98
C ASP A 27 11.05 2.21 3.03
N ASP A 28 11.58 1.76 4.18
CA ASP A 28 11.93 2.56 5.36
C ASP A 28 10.76 3.25 6.09
N VAL A 29 9.50 3.06 5.67
CA VAL A 29 8.33 3.68 6.31
C VAL A 29 7.47 2.61 6.98
N HIS A 30 7.16 2.82 8.26
CA HIS A 30 6.29 1.88 8.98
C HIS A 30 4.86 1.94 8.39
N PRO A 31 4.17 0.80 8.18
CA PRO A 31 2.84 0.80 7.57
C PRO A 31 1.81 1.71 8.28
N HIS A 32 1.87 1.84 9.61
CA HIS A 32 1.00 2.76 10.35
C HIS A 32 1.19 4.22 9.94
N ASP A 33 2.43 4.69 9.78
CA ASP A 33 2.72 6.06 9.34
C ASP A 33 2.18 6.32 7.92
N VAL A 34 2.32 5.32 7.02
CA VAL A 34 1.74 5.37 5.67
C VAL A 34 0.22 5.58 5.75
N SER A 35 -0.46 4.82 6.62
CA SER A 35 -1.91 4.93 6.77
C SER A 35 -2.35 6.24 7.41
N GLU A 36 -1.58 6.79 8.35
CA GLU A 36 -1.89 8.08 8.97
C GLU A 36 -1.78 9.22 7.96
N LEU A 37 -0.70 9.25 7.16
CA LEU A 37 -0.50 10.25 6.11
C LEU A 37 -1.57 10.17 5.02
N LEU A 38 -1.93 8.96 4.59
CA LEU A 38 -3.01 8.76 3.61
C LEU A 38 -4.38 9.12 4.20
N SER A 39 -4.63 8.79 5.47
CA SER A 39 -5.88 9.16 6.15
C SER A 39 -6.02 10.67 6.27
N ALA A 40 -4.93 11.41 6.52
CA ALA A 40 -4.94 12.87 6.53
C ALA A 40 -5.30 13.48 5.16
N ALA A 41 -5.04 12.75 4.07
CA ALA A 41 -5.44 13.11 2.71
C ALA A 41 -6.86 12.60 2.33
N GLY A 42 -7.60 12.03 3.28
CA GLY A 42 -8.95 11.48 3.06
C GLY A 42 -8.96 10.09 2.41
N ILE A 43 -7.83 9.37 2.40
CA ILE A 43 -7.72 8.03 1.81
C ILE A 43 -7.69 6.96 2.91
N CYS A 44 -8.68 6.08 2.90
CA CYS A 44 -8.77 4.98 3.85
C CYS A 44 -8.10 3.72 3.31
N ILE A 45 -7.03 3.27 3.96
CA ILE A 45 -6.41 1.95 3.75
C ILE A 45 -6.39 1.16 5.05
N ARG A 46 -6.00 -0.12 4.99
CA ARG A 46 -5.76 -0.93 6.19
C ARG A 46 -4.29 -1.28 6.31
N THR A 47 -3.79 -1.38 7.54
CA THR A 47 -2.43 -1.85 7.84
C THR A 47 -2.45 -3.02 8.81
N GLY A 48 -1.31 -3.71 8.93
CA GLY A 48 -1.08 -4.81 9.85
C GLY A 48 -0.99 -6.15 9.14
N HIS A 49 -1.34 -7.23 9.84
CA HIS A 49 -1.28 -8.58 9.28
C HIS A 49 -2.49 -8.97 8.43
N HIS A 50 -3.55 -8.16 8.44
CA HIS A 50 -4.82 -8.46 7.76
C HIS A 50 -5.43 -9.81 8.15
N CYS A 51 -5.31 -10.20 9.43
CA CYS A 51 -5.69 -11.51 9.95
C CYS A 51 -4.94 -12.70 9.29
N ALA A 52 -3.80 -12.44 8.64
CA ALA A 52 -2.97 -13.42 7.93
C ALA A 52 -1.52 -13.39 8.44
N GLN A 53 -1.34 -13.40 9.76
CA GLN A 53 -0.02 -13.35 10.40
C GLN A 53 0.93 -14.49 9.98
N PRO A 54 0.49 -15.76 9.83
CA PRO A 54 1.37 -16.82 9.35
C PRO A 54 1.95 -16.56 7.96
N LEU A 55 1.16 -15.96 7.05
CA LEU A 55 1.63 -15.58 5.72
C LEU A 55 2.66 -14.45 5.80
N HIS A 56 2.46 -13.46 6.66
CA HIS A 56 3.41 -12.38 6.90
C HIS A 56 4.76 -12.91 7.40
N ILE A 57 4.74 -13.87 8.33
CA ILE A 57 5.94 -14.58 8.83
C ILE A 57 6.63 -15.32 7.67
N TYR A 58 5.88 -16.09 6.87
CA TYR A 58 6.44 -16.83 5.72
C TYR A 58 7.10 -15.90 4.69
N LEU A 59 6.50 -14.73 4.45
CA LEU A 59 7.01 -13.72 3.51
C LEU A 59 8.12 -12.85 4.10
N GLY A 60 8.45 -12.99 5.39
CA GLY A 60 9.46 -12.18 6.07
C GLY A 60 9.09 -10.70 6.18
N VAL A 61 7.79 -10.36 6.20
CA VAL A 61 7.30 -8.99 6.34
C VAL A 61 6.49 -8.85 7.63
N ASN A 62 6.86 -7.92 8.50
CA ASN A 62 6.17 -7.75 9.78
C ASN A 62 4.72 -7.27 9.60
N ALA A 63 4.51 -6.27 8.74
CA ALA A 63 3.17 -5.74 8.43
C ALA A 63 3.16 -5.17 7.02
N THR A 64 1.96 -5.08 6.43
CA THR A 64 1.77 -4.48 5.10
C THR A 64 0.67 -3.43 5.14
N CYS A 65 0.67 -2.53 4.16
CA CYS A 65 -0.46 -1.70 3.79
C CYS A 65 -1.31 -2.47 2.78
N ARG A 66 -2.64 -2.29 2.81
CA ARG A 66 -3.56 -2.86 1.83
C ARG A 66 -4.58 -1.84 1.36
N ALA A 67 -4.58 -1.59 0.06
CA ALA A 67 -5.67 -0.92 -0.64
C ALA A 67 -6.59 -1.98 -1.25
N SER A 68 -7.88 -1.91 -0.92
CA SER A 68 -8.90 -2.86 -1.39
C SER A 68 -10.01 -2.09 -2.08
N PHE A 69 -10.28 -2.45 -3.32
CA PHE A 69 -11.23 -1.83 -4.23
C PHE A 69 -12.45 -2.72 -4.44
N TYR A 70 -13.55 -2.11 -4.83
CA TYR A 70 -14.79 -2.76 -5.20
C TYR A 70 -15.40 -2.08 -6.44
N PHE A 71 -16.55 -2.55 -6.92
CA PHE A 71 -17.20 -2.03 -8.15
C PHE A 71 -17.50 -0.53 -8.13
N TYR A 72 -17.59 0.09 -6.95
CA TYR A 72 -17.93 1.50 -6.78
C TYR A 72 -16.71 2.41 -6.81
N ASN A 73 -15.50 1.85 -6.75
CA ASN A 73 -14.29 2.66 -6.83
C ASN A 73 -14.01 3.07 -8.28
N THR A 74 -13.43 4.24 -8.44
CA THR A 74 -13.17 4.82 -9.76
C THR A 74 -11.68 4.93 -10.07
N GLU A 75 -11.34 5.08 -11.35
CA GLU A 75 -9.95 5.27 -11.76
C GLU A 75 -9.38 6.60 -11.24
N GLU A 76 -10.22 7.63 -11.07
CA GLU A 76 -9.83 8.91 -10.48
C GLU A 76 -9.43 8.76 -9.01
N GLU A 77 -10.15 7.93 -8.24
CA GLU A 77 -9.77 7.60 -6.86
C GLU A 77 -8.41 6.88 -6.81
N VAL A 78 -8.17 5.96 -7.77
CA VAL A 78 -6.87 5.28 -7.89
C VAL A 78 -5.76 6.28 -8.24
N ALA A 79 -6.01 7.20 -9.16
CA ALA A 79 -5.03 8.24 -9.53
C ALA A 79 -4.71 9.15 -8.34
N TYR A 80 -5.73 9.60 -7.60
CA TYR A 80 -5.56 10.40 -6.38
C TYR A 80 -4.78 9.65 -5.31
N PHE A 81 -5.10 8.38 -5.08
CA PHE A 81 -4.34 7.52 -4.16
C PHE A 81 -2.88 7.40 -4.55
N LEU A 82 -2.57 7.15 -5.83
CA LEU A 82 -1.19 7.02 -6.31
C LEU A 82 -0.40 8.33 -6.19
N ASP A 83 -1.03 9.49 -6.46
CA ASP A 83 -0.41 10.80 -6.24
C ASP A 83 -0.01 10.98 -4.76
N LYS A 84 -0.94 10.72 -3.83
CA LYS A 84 -0.65 10.89 -2.40
C LYS A 84 0.37 9.87 -1.88
N LEU A 85 0.25 8.62 -2.31
CA LEU A 85 1.19 7.56 -1.93
C LEU A 85 2.62 7.89 -2.36
N SER A 86 2.81 8.50 -3.53
CA SER A 86 4.16 8.89 -4.01
C SER A 86 4.88 9.91 -3.12
N LYS A 87 4.14 10.63 -2.27
CA LYS A 87 4.69 11.69 -1.39
C LYS A 87 4.91 11.22 0.05
N VAL A 88 4.42 10.02 0.41
CA VAL A 88 4.47 9.50 1.79
C VAL A 88 5.91 9.40 2.28
N ARG A 89 6.81 8.84 1.46
CA ARG A 89 8.20 8.60 1.87
C ARG A 89 8.97 9.92 2.07
N ALA A 90 8.83 10.87 1.15
CA ALA A 90 9.38 12.22 1.30
C ALA A 90 8.82 12.96 2.52
N ALA A 91 7.53 12.81 2.84
CA ALA A 91 6.92 13.42 4.03
C ALA A 91 7.51 12.89 5.35
N MET A 92 8.07 11.68 5.34
CA MET A 92 8.80 11.09 6.47
C MET A 92 10.27 11.54 6.54
N GLY A 93 10.72 12.41 5.64
CA GLY A 93 12.07 12.99 5.63
C GLY A 93 13.12 12.20 4.83
N TYR A 94 12.71 11.15 4.12
CA TYR A 94 13.61 10.42 3.25
C TYR A 94 13.83 11.15 1.91
N LYS A 95 15.04 11.02 1.35
CA LYS A 95 15.33 11.49 -0.02
C LYS A 95 14.97 10.36 -0.98
N ASP A 96 14.14 10.67 -1.97
CA ASP A 96 13.75 9.75 -3.04
C ASP A 96 14.72 9.79 -4.22
#